data_AF-A0A0F9P0R5-F1
#
_entry.id   AF-A0A0F9P0R5-F1
#
_cell.length_a   1.000
_cell.length_b   1.000
_cell.length_c   1.000
_cell.angle_alpha   90.00
_cell.angle_beta   90.00
_cell.angle_gamma   90.00
#
_symmetry.space_group_name_H-M   'P 1'
#
loop_
_entity.id
_entity.type
_entity.pdbx_description
1 polymer ?
#
loop_
_entity_poly.entity_id
_entity_poly.type
_entity_poly.pdbx_seq_one_letter_code
_entity_poly.pdbx_strand_id
1 'polypeptide(L)'
;MSRWDDDFKNHQIHNNLQSVSNLLKEIKNFDDQDPEIFEEIDRLNQIIRYVPIVFGKVDPVMIPLKIIDELNQIIINITGDLNNYKNTKDRAQLINANGRAENLLVKISNLIIPSDYADIKG
;
A
#
# COMPACT_ATOMS: atom_id res chain seq x y z
N MET A 1 -25.93 7.98 -0.76
CA MET A 1 -24.56 7.94 -1.31
C MET A 1 -24.14 9.38 -1.56
N SER A 2 -23.01 9.83 -1.01
CA SER A 2 -22.53 11.20 -1.18
C SER A 2 -21.49 11.26 -2.29
N ARG A 3 -21.27 12.44 -2.87
CA ARG A 3 -20.20 12.64 -3.86
C ARG A 3 -18.83 12.15 -3.34
N TRP A 4 -18.52 12.40 -2.06
CA TRP A 4 -17.25 11.99 -1.46
C TRP A 4 -17.09 10.46 -1.38
N ASP A 5 -18.18 9.76 -1.11
CA ASP A 5 -18.22 8.30 -1.12
C ASP A 5 -17.96 7.75 -2.54
N ASP A 6 -18.58 8.35 -3.56
CA ASP A 6 -18.36 7.98 -4.96
C ASP A 6 -16.92 8.29 -5.41
N ASP A 7 -16.39 9.48 -5.10
CA ASP A 7 -15.04 9.90 -5.46
C ASP A 7 -13.98 8.98 -4.82
N PHE A 8 -14.17 8.58 -3.55
CA PHE A 8 -13.27 7.65 -2.86
C PHE A 8 -13.34 6.23 -3.42
N LYS A 9 -14.55 5.69 -3.63
CA LYS A 9 -14.73 4.31 -4.12
C LYS A 9 -14.23 4.11 -5.55
N ASN A 10 -14.37 5.14 -6.39
CA ASN A 10 -13.92 5.10 -7.77
C ASN A 10 -12.48 5.59 -7.94
N HIS A 11 -11.77 5.92 -6.85
CA HIS A 11 -10.41 6.41 -6.93
C HIS A 11 -9.45 5.34 -7.48
N GLN A 12 -8.54 5.75 -8.37
CA GLN A 12 -7.54 4.89 -9.03
C GLN A 12 -6.62 4.11 -8.07
N ILE A 13 -6.53 4.54 -6.81
CA ILE A 13 -5.73 3.89 -5.77
C ILE A 13 -6.09 2.42 -5.58
N HIS A 14 -7.37 2.06 -5.68
CA HIS A 14 -7.81 0.68 -5.49
C HIS A 14 -7.24 -0.26 -6.57
N ASN A 15 -7.25 0.21 -7.83
CA ASN A 15 -6.66 -0.52 -8.95
C ASN A 15 -5.13 -0.61 -8.82
N ASN A 16 -4.48 0.47 -8.38
CA ASN A 16 -3.02 0.49 -8.18
C ASN A 16 -2.59 -0.40 -7.02
N LEU A 17 -3.37 -0.46 -5.92
CA LEU A 17 -3.15 -1.40 -4.81
C LEU A 17 -3.25 -2.86 -5.26
N GLN A 18 -4.27 -3.18 -6.07
CA GLN A 18 -4.41 -4.52 -6.62
C GLN A 18 -3.22 -4.87 -7.52
N SER A 19 -2.78 -3.93 -8.35
CA SER A 19 -1.69 -4.12 -9.29
C SER A 19 -0.35 -4.33 -8.59
N VAL A 20 -0.02 -3.51 -7.59
CA VAL A 20 1.22 -3.68 -6.82
C VAL A 20 1.19 -4.96 -5.97
N SER A 21 0.03 -5.36 -5.43
CA SER A 21 -0.12 -6.63 -4.71
C SER A 21 0.12 -7.83 -5.63
N ASN A 22 -0.37 -7.79 -6.87
CA ASN A 22 -0.11 -8.84 -7.85
C ASN A 22 1.38 -8.88 -8.24
N LEU A 23 2.00 -7.72 -8.47
CA LEU A 23 3.43 -7.64 -8.78
C LEU A 23 4.30 -8.22 -7.66
N LEU A 24 3.99 -7.92 -6.40
CA LEU A 24 4.70 -8.51 -5.25
C LEU A 24 4.57 -10.04 -5.20
N LYS A 25 3.39 -10.58 -5.49
CA LYS A 25 3.20 -12.04 -5.58
C LYS A 25 4.02 -12.65 -6.72
N GLU A 26 4.07 -11.98 -7.86
CA GLU A 26 4.91 -12.44 -8.98
C GLU A 26 6.37 -12.47 -8.57
N ILE A 27 6.91 -11.36 -8.04
CA ILE A 27 8.31 -11.26 -7.61
C ILE A 27 8.63 -12.32 -6.55
N LYS A 28 7.74 -12.51 -5.57
CA LYS A 28 7.91 -13.50 -4.50
C LYS A 28 8.00 -14.94 -5.01
N ASN A 29 7.42 -15.26 -6.17
CA ASN A 29 7.51 -16.60 -6.78
C ASN A 29 8.78 -16.78 -7.64
N PHE A 30 9.57 -15.72 -7.88
CA PHE A 30 10.78 -15.76 -8.71
C PHE A 30 12.07 -15.73 -7.89
N ASP A 31 12.08 -15.13 -6.68
CA ASP A 31 13.28 -14.91 -5.85
C ASP A 31 13.33 -15.80 -4.60
N ASP A 32 13.13 -17.10 -4.77
CA ASP A 32 13.02 -18.08 -3.68
C ASP A 32 14.35 -18.42 -2.98
N GLN A 33 15.45 -17.77 -3.32
CA GLN A 33 16.81 -18.25 -3.00
C GLN A 33 17.58 -17.37 -1.99
N ASP A 34 17.21 -16.10 -1.80
CA ASP A 34 17.87 -15.19 -0.86
C ASP A 34 16.93 -14.79 0.30
N PRO A 35 17.20 -15.24 1.54
CA PRO A 35 16.39 -14.92 2.71
C PRO A 35 16.22 -13.42 2.98
N GLU A 36 17.24 -12.60 2.71
CA GLU A 36 17.15 -11.15 2.95
C GLU A 36 16.21 -10.50 1.94
N ILE A 37 16.28 -10.90 0.67
CA ILE A 37 15.37 -10.42 -0.38
C ILE A 37 13.92 -10.83 -0.07
N PHE A 38 13.74 -12.06 0.40
CA PHE A 38 12.43 -12.56 0.81
C PHE A 38 11.82 -11.72 1.94
N GLU A 39 12.61 -11.39 2.96
CA GLU A 39 12.17 -10.55 4.09
C GLU A 39 11.72 -9.16 3.63
N GLU A 40 12.51 -8.51 2.76
CA GLU A 40 12.19 -7.20 2.19
C GLU A 40 10.88 -7.21 1.40
N ILE A 41 10.66 -8.25 0.58
CA ILE A 41 9.42 -8.42 -0.20
C ILE A 41 8.22 -8.72 0.72
N ASP A 42 8.42 -9.56 1.74
CA ASP A 42 7.33 -9.94 2.64
C ASP A 42 6.85 -8.76 3.47
N ARG A 43 7.79 -7.95 4.00
CA ARG A 43 7.47 -6.69 4.67
C ARG A 43 6.66 -5.76 3.78
N LEU A 44 7.09 -5.55 2.52
CA LEU A 44 6.34 -4.75 1.54
C LEU A 44 4.93 -5.27 1.36
N ASN A 45 4.78 -6.57 1.19
CA ASN A 45 3.48 -7.21 1.00
C ASN A 45 2.57 -7.03 2.22
N GLN A 46 3.10 -7.11 3.45
CA GLN A 46 2.33 -6.83 4.66
C GLN A 46 1.83 -5.39 4.69
N ILE A 47 2.69 -4.41 4.38
CA ILE A 47 2.31 -2.99 4.35
C ILE A 47 1.24 -2.72 3.29
N ILE A 48 1.42 -3.22 2.07
CA ILE A 48 0.46 -3.05 0.98
C ILE A 48 -0.89 -3.68 1.32
N ARG A 49 -0.90 -4.85 1.97
CA ARG A 49 -2.15 -5.50 2.42
C ARG A 49 -2.85 -4.78 3.55
N TYR A 50 -2.13 -3.98 4.34
CA TYR A 50 -2.71 -3.21 5.42
C TYR A 50 -3.54 -2.02 4.90
N VAL A 51 -3.16 -1.42 3.77
CA VAL A 51 -3.88 -0.26 3.17
C VAL A 51 -5.37 -0.52 2.94
N PRO A 52 -5.80 -1.58 2.23
CA PRO A 52 -7.22 -1.84 2.02
C PRO A 52 -7.99 -2.15 3.32
N ILE A 53 -7.32 -2.71 4.33
CA ILE A 53 -7.94 -2.94 5.65
C ILE A 53 -8.30 -1.60 6.30
N VAL A 54 -7.38 -0.63 6.26
CA VAL A 54 -7.65 0.72 6.77
C VAL A 54 -8.73 1.40 5.95
N PHE A 55 -8.67 1.30 4.61
CA PHE A 55 -9.69 1.88 3.73
C PHE A 55 -11.09 1.27 3.93
N GLY A 56 -11.19 0.05 4.46
CA GLY A 56 -12.46 -0.54 4.86
C GLY A 56 -13.06 0.02 6.15
N LYS A 57 -12.26 0.74 6.96
CA LYS A 57 -12.69 1.29 8.26
C LYS A 57 -12.90 2.80 8.25
N VAL A 58 -12.34 3.51 7.28
CA VAL A 58 -12.44 4.97 7.20
C VAL A 58 -13.81 5.43 6.69
N ASP A 59 -14.25 6.60 7.15
CA ASP A 59 -15.40 7.30 6.57
C ASP A 59 -14.94 8.12 5.35
N PRO A 60 -15.40 7.81 4.12
CA PRO A 60 -15.01 8.54 2.91
C PRO A 60 -15.28 10.05 2.97
N VAL A 61 -16.28 10.49 3.76
CA VAL A 61 -16.62 11.90 3.92
C VAL A 61 -15.59 12.64 4.77
N MET A 62 -14.85 11.93 5.63
CA MET A 62 -13.87 12.51 6.54
C MET A 62 -12.44 12.47 6.01
N ILE A 63 -12.20 11.89 4.83
CA ILE A 63 -10.86 11.84 4.23
C ILE A 63 -10.73 12.87 3.12
N PRO A 64 -9.74 13.78 3.19
CA PRO A 64 -9.44 14.65 2.07
C PRO A 64 -8.95 13.84 0.86
N LEU A 65 -9.58 14.00 -0.30
CA LEU A 65 -9.17 13.34 -1.55
C LEU A 65 -7.68 13.56 -1.87
N LYS A 66 -7.13 14.74 -1.54
CA LYS A 66 -5.71 15.04 -1.67
C LYS A 66 -4.81 14.04 -0.95
N ILE A 67 -5.22 13.55 0.22
CA ILE A 67 -4.44 12.53 0.94
C ILE A 67 -4.49 11.20 0.18
N ILE A 68 -5.62 10.86 -0.43
CA ILE A 68 -5.75 9.67 -1.27
C ILE A 68 -4.87 9.78 -2.52
N ASP A 69 -4.79 10.94 -3.15
CA ASP A 69 -3.86 11.22 -4.27
C ASP A 69 -2.39 11.02 -3.85
N GLU A 70 -2.01 11.54 -2.67
CA GLU A 70 -0.65 11.39 -2.13
C GLU A 70 -0.31 9.92 -1.83
N LEU A 71 -1.23 9.18 -1.22
CA LEU A 71 -1.09 7.74 -0.99
C LEU A 71 -0.93 6.98 -2.32
N ASN A 72 -1.75 7.34 -3.31
CA ASN A 72 -1.71 6.73 -4.63
C ASN A 72 -0.37 6.98 -5.34
N GLN A 73 0.18 8.19 -5.24
CA GLN A 73 1.49 8.49 -5.82
C GLN A 73 2.61 7.67 -5.17
N ILE A 74 2.53 7.42 -3.86
CA ILE A 74 3.50 6.55 -3.17
C ILE A 74 3.39 5.11 -3.72
N ILE A 75 2.18 4.59 -3.90
CA ILE A 75 1.94 3.25 -4.46
C ILE A 75 2.46 3.13 -5.89
N ILE A 76 2.25 4.14 -6.73
CA ILE A 76 2.79 4.19 -8.10
C ILE A 76 4.33 4.14 -8.07
N ASN A 77 4.95 4.90 -7.17
CA ASN A 77 6.40 4.90 -7.04
C ASN A 77 6.95 3.55 -6.55
N ILE A 78 6.30 2.91 -5.57
CA ILE A 78 6.64 1.54 -5.14
C ILE A 78 6.53 0.56 -6.31
N THR A 79 5.47 0.69 -7.13
CA THR A 79 5.27 -0.15 -8.31
C THR A 79 6.40 0.06 -9.34
N GLY A 80 6.86 1.30 -9.52
CA GLY A 80 8.02 1.61 -10.36
C GLY A 80 9.31 0.93 -9.87
N ASP A 81 9.61 1.07 -8.58
CA ASP A 81 10.79 0.44 -7.97
C ASP A 81 10.73 -1.09 -8.07
N LEU A 82 9.56 -1.70 -7.84
CA LEU A 82 9.37 -3.15 -7.97
C LEU A 82 9.50 -3.66 -9.42
N ASN A 83 9.00 -2.91 -10.40
CA ASN A 83 9.22 -3.26 -11.82
C ASN A 83 10.69 -3.17 -12.19
N ASN A 84 11.40 -2.14 -11.72
CA ASN A 84 12.83 -2.02 -11.91
C ASN A 84 13.56 -3.20 -11.28
N TYR A 85 13.25 -3.54 -10.03
CA TYR A 85 13.78 -4.70 -9.34
C TYR A 85 13.55 -6.01 -10.13
N LYS A 86 12.31 -6.26 -10.57
CA LYS A 86 11.96 -7.44 -11.35
C LYS A 86 12.82 -7.59 -12.62
N ASN A 87 13.16 -6.48 -13.26
CA ASN A 87 13.93 -6.45 -14.51
C ASN A 87 15.46 -6.50 -14.30
N THR A 88 15.97 -5.81 -13.27
CA THR A 88 17.43 -5.63 -13.08
C THR A 88 18.01 -6.51 -11.99
N LYS A 89 17.19 -7.02 -11.07
CA LYS A 89 17.59 -7.69 -9.83
C LYS A 89 18.47 -6.84 -8.91
N ASP A 90 18.40 -5.52 -9.07
CA ASP A 90 19.13 -4.57 -8.23
C ASP A 90 18.42 -4.38 -6.88
N ARG A 91 19.01 -4.91 -5.80
CA ARG A 91 18.47 -4.83 -4.44
C ARG A 91 18.25 -3.40 -3.95
N ALA A 92 18.96 -2.39 -4.48
CA ALA A 92 18.72 -1.00 -4.11
C ALA A 92 17.28 -0.57 -4.42
N GLN A 93 16.65 -1.17 -5.43
CA GLN A 93 15.25 -0.91 -5.77
C GLN A 93 14.28 -1.42 -4.69
N LEU A 94 14.55 -2.58 -4.07
CA LEU A 94 13.75 -3.08 -2.94
C LEU A 94 13.89 -2.18 -1.71
N ILE A 95 15.11 -1.74 -1.41
CA ILE A 95 15.37 -0.81 -0.30
C ILE A 95 14.59 0.49 -0.50
N ASN A 96 14.61 1.05 -1.71
CA ASN A 96 13.83 2.25 -2.06
C ASN A 96 12.33 2.00 -1.90
N ALA A 97 11.81 0.88 -2.40
CA ALA A 97 10.41 0.52 -2.24
C ALA A 97 10.01 0.43 -0.77
N ASN A 98 10.85 -0.20 0.08
CA ASN A 98 10.61 -0.32 1.52
C ASN A 98 10.62 1.04 2.24
N GLY A 99 11.52 1.95 1.88
CA GLY A 99 11.52 3.32 2.41
C GLY A 99 10.29 4.12 1.99
N ARG A 100 9.76 3.90 0.77
CA ARG A 100 8.48 4.48 0.35
C ARG A 100 7.29 3.86 1.10
N ALA A 101 7.33 2.57 1.38
CA ALA A 101 6.30 1.89 2.15
C ALA A 101 6.25 2.37 3.62
N GLU A 102 7.38 2.79 4.20
CA GLU A 102 7.37 3.48 5.50
C GLU A 102 6.62 4.80 5.46
N ASN A 103 6.87 5.61 4.43
CA ASN A 103 6.13 6.86 4.23
C ASN A 103 4.64 6.60 4.02
N LEU A 104 4.28 5.49 3.37
CA LEU A 104 2.90 5.03 3.23
C LEU A 104 2.27 4.72 4.58
N LEU A 105 2.95 3.95 5.43
CA LEU A 105 2.49 3.64 6.80
C LEU A 105 2.25 4.89 7.64
N VAL A 106 3.20 5.84 7.63
CA VAL A 106 3.08 7.10 8.39
C VAL A 106 1.86 7.90 7.95
N LYS A 107 1.57 7.96 6.65
CA LYS A 107 0.38 8.68 6.17
C LYS A 107 -0.90 7.95 6.55
N ILE A 108 -0.93 6.62 6.44
CA ILE A 108 -2.09 5.80 6.77
C ILE A 108 -2.39 5.84 8.27
N SER A 109 -1.37 5.83 9.14
CA SER A 109 -1.56 5.91 10.59
C SER A 109 -2.13 7.25 11.06
N ASN A 110 -2.05 8.29 10.23
CA ASN A 110 -2.62 9.60 10.49
C ASN A 110 -4.04 9.78 9.93
N LEU A 111 -4.62 8.75 9.30
CA LEU A 111 -6.01 8.81 8.85
C LEU A 111 -6.97 8.74 10.04
N ILE A 112 -8.07 9.48 9.94
CA ILE A 112 -9.14 9.44 10.93
C ILE A 112 -9.91 8.13 10.72
N ILE A 113 -9.76 7.21 11.68
CA ILE A 113 -10.47 5.93 11.70
C ILE A 113 -11.44 5.98 12.88
N PRO A 114 -12.77 5.96 12.63
CA PRO A 114 -13.75 5.82 13.70
C PRO A 114 -13.47 4.55 14.51
N SER A 115 -13.38 4.66 15.82
CA SER A 115 -13.26 3.48 16.69
C SER A 115 -14.60 2.75 16.76
N ASP A 116 -14.63 1.46 16.45
CA ASP A 116 -15.82 0.64 16.70
C ASP A 116 -15.78 0.13 18.15
N TYR A 117 -16.94 -0.13 18.76
CA TYR A 117 -17.07 -0.73 20.10
C TYR A 117 -16.30 -2.06 20.22
N ALA A 118 -16.16 -2.80 19.12
CA ALA A 118 -15.37 -4.02 19.04
C ALA A 118 -13.85 -3.79 19.21
N ASP A 119 -13.32 -2.61 18.85
CA ASP A 119 -11.90 -2.29 18.99
C ASP A 119 -11.50 -1.94 20.44
N ILE A 120 -12.48 -1.69 21.33
CA ILE A 120 -12.28 -1.24 22.72
C ILE A 120 -12.28 -2.41 23.72
N LYS A 121 -12.87 -3.55 23.33
CA LYS A 121 -12.95 -4.76 24.16
C LYS A 121 -11.89 -5.77 23.74
N GLY A 122 -10.62 -5.39 23.93
CA GLY A 122 -9.53 -6.37 24.05
C GLY A 122 -9.62 -7.13 25.36
#